data_AF-A0A9X0DNM7-F1
#
_entry.id   AF-A0A9X0DNM7-F1
#
_cell.length_a   1.000
_cell.length_b   1.000
_cell.length_c   1.000
_cell.angle_alpha   90.00
_cell.angle_beta   90.00
_cell.angle_gamma   90.00
#
_symmetry.space_group_name_H-M   'P 1'
#
loop_
_entity.id
_entity.type
_entity.pdbx_description
1 polymer ?
#
loop_
_entity_poly.entity_id
_entity_poly.type
_entity_poly.pdbx_seq_one_letter_code
_entity_poly.pdbx_strand_id
1 'polypeptide(L)'
;MKIATLSETSRDIQKMQANRVRQIFATTSFQFSIVHLQNVYALFRSAVASVEDIKGIRWTLTYWRLHSSITNKSAAHEDASDDVCMDRAAKRFIEKVDDSSKNAGLFNRYKYINYSAGYQDPISGYGDEMKSSLQAVRKKYDPEGVFQTVVPGGFKISR
;
A
#
# COMPACT_ATOMS: atom_id res chain seq x y z
N MET A 1 -15.13 -20.59 17.41
CA MET A 1 -14.64 -19.38 16.72
C MET A 1 -13.94 -18.51 17.77
N LYS A 2 -12.64 -18.23 17.64
CA LYS A 2 -11.92 -17.37 18.60
C LYS A 2 -12.29 -15.91 18.28
N ILE A 3 -12.95 -15.22 19.21
CA ILE A 3 -13.12 -13.78 19.12
C ILE A 3 -11.80 -13.17 19.59
N ALA A 4 -11.09 -12.50 18.69
CA ALA A 4 -9.81 -11.87 18.97
C ALA A 4 -9.86 -10.40 18.55
N THR A 5 -9.18 -9.55 19.30
CA THR A 5 -9.00 -8.14 18.96
C THR A 5 -8.13 -8.01 17.71
N LEU A 6 -8.24 -6.88 16.99
CA LEU A 6 -7.41 -6.62 15.82
C LEU A 6 -5.90 -6.70 16.13
N SER A 7 -5.50 -6.25 17.33
CA SER A 7 -4.11 -6.34 17.81
C SER A 7 -3.64 -7.78 18.07
N GLU A 8 -4.54 -8.68 18.45
CA GLU A 8 -4.21 -10.11 18.62
C GLU A 8 -4.14 -10.82 17.27
N THR A 9 -5.08 -10.53 16.37
CA THR A 9 -5.07 -11.05 15.01
C THR A 9 -3.82 -10.61 14.25
N SER A 10 -3.41 -9.35 14.36
CA SER A 10 -2.15 -8.86 13.78
C SER A 10 -0.93 -9.58 14.35
N ARG A 11 -0.89 -9.83 15.66
CA ARG A 11 0.17 -10.62 16.31
C ARG A 11 0.17 -12.08 15.84
N ASP A 12 -0.99 -12.67 15.59
CA ASP A 12 -1.10 -14.05 15.09
C ASP A 12 -0.69 -14.16 13.62
N ILE A 13 -1.09 -13.21 12.76
CA ILE A 13 -0.62 -13.11 11.36
C ILE A 13 0.89 -12.90 11.29
N GLN A 14 1.45 -12.09 12.20
CA GLN A 14 2.89 -11.86 12.29
C GLN A 14 3.68 -13.14 12.63
N LYS A 15 3.09 -14.11 13.35
CA LYS A 15 3.69 -15.43 13.58
C LYS A 15 3.76 -16.29 12.31
N MET A 16 2.97 -15.97 11.29
CA MET A 16 2.89 -16.70 10.02
C MET A 16 3.86 -16.13 8.95
N GLN A 17 4.63 -15.08 9.25
CA GLN A 17 5.61 -14.54 8.31
C GLN A 17 6.72 -15.56 8.00
N ALA A 18 7.08 -15.67 6.72
CA ALA A 18 8.16 -16.54 6.27
C ALA A 18 9.50 -16.19 6.94
N ASN A 19 10.32 -17.20 7.24
CA ASN A 19 11.64 -17.12 7.90
C ASN A 19 11.65 -17.01 9.44
N ARG A 20 10.53 -17.26 10.15
CA ARG A 20 10.45 -17.27 11.63
C ARG A 20 10.84 -15.94 12.31
N VAL A 21 10.81 -14.82 11.58
CA VAL A 21 11.09 -13.48 12.13
C VAL A 21 9.76 -12.83 12.53
N ARG A 22 9.72 -12.16 13.69
CA ARG A 22 8.58 -11.36 14.12
C ARG A 22 8.84 -9.88 13.79
N GLN A 23 7.96 -9.22 13.05
CA GLN A 23 8.09 -7.80 12.65
C GLN A 23 7.01 -6.88 13.22
N ILE A 24 7.38 -5.87 14.00
CA ILE A 24 6.43 -4.86 14.50
C ILE A 24 6.54 -3.61 13.61
N PHE A 25 5.40 -3.08 13.19
CA PHE A 25 5.30 -1.83 12.43
C PHE A 25 4.50 -0.80 13.20
N ALA A 26 5.00 0.43 13.23
CA ALA A 26 4.29 1.60 13.73
C ALA A 26 4.63 2.80 12.86
N THR A 27 3.66 3.68 12.63
CA THR A 27 3.84 4.90 11.86
C THR A 27 3.26 6.08 12.63
N THR A 28 3.86 7.25 12.42
CA THR A 28 3.33 8.54 12.88
C THR A 28 3.66 9.60 11.83
N SER A 29 3.09 10.79 11.96
CA SER A 29 3.28 11.89 11.01
C SER A 29 3.52 13.20 11.75
N PHE A 30 4.45 14.00 11.25
CA PHE A 30 4.81 15.32 11.78
C PHE A 30 5.24 16.24 10.64
N GLN A 31 5.15 17.56 10.84
CA GLN A 31 5.61 18.54 9.87
C GLN A 31 7.15 18.53 9.76
N PHE A 32 7.67 18.71 8.56
CA PHE A 32 9.11 18.72 8.33
C PHE A 32 9.80 19.86 9.11
N SER A 33 10.77 19.51 9.93
CA SER A 33 11.70 20.42 10.60
C SER A 33 13.03 19.70 10.82
N ILE A 34 14.15 20.32 10.47
CA ILE A 34 15.48 19.73 10.63
C ILE A 34 15.76 19.44 12.10
N VAL A 35 15.47 20.40 12.98
CA VAL A 35 15.63 20.24 14.43
C VAL A 35 14.77 19.09 14.95
N HIS A 36 13.53 18.98 14.45
CA HIS A 36 12.65 17.90 14.87
C HIS A 36 13.14 16.53 14.37
N LEU A 37 13.65 16.42 13.15
CA LEU A 37 14.23 15.16 12.63
C LEU A 37 15.44 14.70 13.43
N GLN A 38 16.30 15.63 13.86
CA GLN A 38 17.43 15.33 14.75
C GLN A 38 16.94 14.79 16.10
N ASN A 39 15.91 15.43 16.68
CA ASN A 39 15.30 14.97 17.93
C ASN A 39 14.65 13.59 17.79
N VAL A 40 13.90 13.33 16.71
CA VAL A 40 13.31 12.01 16.42
C VAL A 40 14.39 10.95 16.29
N TYR A 41 15.50 11.24 15.61
CA TYR A 41 16.61 10.30 15.51
C TYR A 41 17.27 10.02 16.87
N ALA A 42 17.43 11.04 17.72
CA ALA A 42 17.94 10.85 19.07
C ALA A 42 17.02 9.95 19.92
N LEU A 43 15.70 10.19 19.86
CA LEU A 43 14.69 9.36 20.53
C LEU A 43 14.70 7.93 19.99
N PHE A 44 14.82 7.75 18.68
CA PHE A 44 14.96 6.42 18.06
C PHE A 44 16.18 5.68 18.61
N ARG A 45 17.36 6.31 18.65
CA ARG A 45 18.57 5.66 19.22
C ARG A 45 18.39 5.29 20.68
N SER A 46 17.78 6.17 21.48
CA SER A 46 17.51 5.90 22.89
C SER A 46 16.55 4.72 23.06
N ALA A 47 15.54 4.60 22.20
CA ALA A 47 14.67 3.45 22.19
C ALA A 47 15.44 2.17 21.80
N VAL A 48 16.29 2.22 20.78
CA VAL A 48 17.13 1.08 20.32
C VAL A 48 17.97 0.50 21.45
N ALA A 49 18.61 1.37 22.24
CA ALA A 49 19.40 0.94 23.38
C ALA A 49 18.60 0.08 24.39
N SER A 50 17.29 0.34 24.56
CA SER A 50 16.47 -0.44 25.50
C SER A 50 16.22 -1.90 25.08
N VAL A 51 16.53 -2.26 23.83
CA VAL A 51 16.28 -3.59 23.25
C VAL A 51 17.48 -4.16 22.50
N GLU A 52 18.66 -3.55 22.66
CA GLU A 52 19.86 -3.91 21.89
C GLU A 52 20.38 -5.32 22.20
N ASP A 53 20.11 -5.83 23.40
CA ASP A 53 20.49 -7.17 23.84
C ASP A 53 19.69 -8.30 23.15
N ILE A 54 18.63 -7.96 22.39
CA ILE A 54 17.84 -8.96 21.68
C ILE A 54 18.63 -9.47 20.47
N LYS A 55 19.13 -10.70 20.58
CA LYS A 55 19.92 -11.35 19.52
C LYS A 55 19.19 -11.35 18.17
N GLY A 56 19.83 -10.76 17.17
CA GLY A 56 19.34 -10.72 15.79
C GLY A 56 18.25 -9.68 15.53
N ILE A 57 18.00 -8.76 16.48
CA ILE A 57 17.10 -7.63 16.25
C ILE A 57 17.61 -6.77 15.10
N ARG A 58 16.67 -6.36 14.23
CA ARG A 58 16.89 -5.36 13.21
C ARG A 58 15.86 -4.27 13.43
N TRP A 59 16.33 -3.04 13.60
CA TRP A 59 15.44 -1.92 13.79
C TRP A 59 15.74 -0.82 12.79
N THR A 60 14.69 -0.36 12.11
CA THR A 60 14.81 0.52 10.96
C THR A 60 13.90 1.72 11.16
N LEU A 61 14.48 2.91 11.07
CA LEU A 61 13.75 4.17 10.95
C LEU A 61 13.73 4.57 9.48
N THR A 62 12.53 4.77 8.92
CA THR A 62 12.36 5.26 7.54
C THR A 62 11.55 6.53 7.54
N TYR A 63 11.93 7.49 6.70
CA TYR A 63 11.19 8.72 6.50
C TYR A 63 10.56 8.72 5.11
N TRP A 64 9.26 8.96 5.08
CA TRP A 64 8.50 9.11 3.85
C TRP A 64 8.05 10.56 3.76
N ARG A 65 8.57 11.29 2.77
CA ARG A 65 8.05 12.62 2.49
C ARG A 65 6.68 12.46 1.85
N LEU A 66 5.64 12.89 2.55
CA LEU A 66 4.32 13.03 1.96
C LEU A 66 4.32 14.30 1.10
N HIS A 67 3.93 14.16 -0.17
CA HIS A 67 3.74 15.30 -1.04
C HIS A 67 2.57 16.16 -0.53
N SER A 68 2.56 17.47 -0.79
CA SER A 68 1.49 18.36 -0.32
C SER A 68 0.13 18.00 -0.92
N SER A 69 0.08 17.30 -2.06
CA SER A 69 -1.15 16.72 -2.59
C SER A 69 -1.72 15.59 -1.72
N ILE A 70 -0.96 15.00 -0.80
CA ILE A 70 -1.45 14.00 0.16
C ILE A 70 -1.86 14.70 1.45
N THR A 71 -1.12 15.72 1.88
CA THR A 71 -1.34 16.38 3.19
C THR A 71 -2.31 17.58 3.13
N ASN A 72 -2.41 18.26 2.00
CA ASN A 72 -3.27 19.45 1.86
C ASN A 72 -4.58 19.13 1.13
N LYS A 73 -4.62 18.12 0.26
CA LYS A 73 -5.80 17.74 -0.53
C LYS A 73 -5.68 16.32 -1.06
N SER A 74 -6.01 15.31 -0.27
CA SER A 74 -6.40 14.01 -0.82
C SER A 74 -7.73 14.15 -1.56
N ALA A 75 -7.78 14.91 -2.67
CA ALA A 75 -8.97 15.21 -3.48
C ALA A 75 -10.26 15.40 -2.64
N ALA A 76 -10.15 16.04 -1.46
CA ALA A 76 -11.28 16.22 -0.58
C ALA A 76 -12.03 17.47 -1.04
N HIS A 77 -13.16 17.26 -1.68
CA HIS A 77 -14.21 18.25 -1.76
C HIS A 77 -15.29 17.88 -0.73
N GLU A 78 -15.97 18.88 -0.19
CA GLU A 78 -16.89 18.68 0.93
C GLU A 78 -18.26 18.17 0.47
N ASP A 79 -18.58 18.33 -0.82
CA ASP A 79 -19.88 17.98 -1.39
C ASP A 79 -19.76 16.81 -2.38
N ALA A 80 -20.37 15.67 -2.08
CA ALA A 80 -20.42 14.49 -2.95
C ALA A 80 -20.90 14.78 -4.40
N SER A 81 -21.58 15.90 -4.64
CA SER A 81 -21.97 16.34 -5.99
C SER A 81 -20.78 16.57 -6.94
N ASP A 82 -19.59 16.86 -6.39
CA ASP A 82 -18.36 17.10 -7.16
C ASP A 82 -17.53 15.83 -7.46
N ASP A 83 -17.85 14.68 -6.85
CA ASP A 83 -17.07 13.42 -6.94
C ASP A 83 -16.80 13.05 -8.40
N VAL A 84 -17.86 13.09 -9.23
CA VAL A 84 -17.80 12.70 -10.64
C VAL A 84 -16.88 13.63 -11.44
N CYS A 85 -16.87 14.92 -11.13
CA CYS A 85 -16.04 15.90 -11.83
C CYS A 85 -14.57 15.71 -11.44
N MET A 86 -14.32 15.51 -10.15
CA MET A 86 -12.99 15.31 -9.58
C MET A 86 -12.35 14.00 -10.04
N ASP A 87 -13.09 12.89 -10.02
CA ASP A 87 -12.65 11.60 -10.55
C ASP A 87 -12.30 11.70 -12.04
N ARG A 88 -13.12 12.39 -12.81
CA ARG A 88 -12.88 12.62 -14.24
C ARG A 88 -11.61 13.45 -14.47
N ALA A 89 -11.40 14.49 -13.67
CA ALA A 89 -10.21 15.34 -13.77
C ALA A 89 -8.95 14.55 -13.41
N ALA A 90 -8.97 13.81 -12.30
CA ALA A 90 -7.86 12.96 -11.86
C ALA A 90 -7.54 11.86 -12.89
N LYS A 91 -8.56 11.15 -13.39
CA LYS A 91 -8.40 10.13 -14.43
C LYS A 91 -7.73 10.70 -15.68
N ARG A 92 -8.23 11.82 -16.20
CA ARG A 92 -7.67 12.49 -17.39
C ARG A 92 -6.22 12.92 -17.17
N PHE A 93 -5.88 13.40 -15.99
CA PHE A 93 -4.51 13.79 -15.66
C PHE A 93 -3.57 12.56 -15.69
N ILE A 94 -3.93 11.47 -15.02
CA ILE A 94 -3.14 10.24 -15.01
C ILE A 94 -3.00 9.63 -16.41
N GLU A 95 -4.07 9.62 -17.21
CA GLU A 95 -4.02 9.15 -18.60
C GLU A 95 -3.03 9.98 -19.45
N LYS A 96 -3.06 11.32 -19.31
CA LYS A 96 -2.10 12.20 -20.01
C LYS A 96 -0.65 11.97 -19.57
N VAL A 97 -0.41 11.71 -18.28
CA VAL A 97 0.92 11.37 -17.77
C VAL A 97 1.40 10.04 -18.33
N ASP A 98 0.52 9.03 -18.36
CA ASP A 98 0.83 7.72 -18.95
C ASP A 98 1.16 7.84 -20.45
N ASP A 99 0.40 8.61 -21.22
CA ASP A 99 0.64 8.82 -22.64
C ASP A 99 1.93 9.61 -22.90
N SER A 100 2.18 10.67 -22.12
CA SER A 100 3.45 11.41 -22.18
C SER A 100 4.65 10.50 -21.87
N SER A 101 4.54 9.62 -20.89
CA SER A 101 5.59 8.67 -20.52
C SER A 101 5.83 7.63 -21.61
N LYS A 102 4.77 7.16 -22.29
CA LYS A 102 4.89 6.22 -23.42
C LYS A 102 5.63 6.86 -24.58
N ASN A 103 5.28 8.11 -24.92
CA ASN A 103 5.93 8.86 -25.99
C ASN A 103 7.42 9.12 -25.70
N ALA A 104 7.80 9.26 -24.43
CA ALA A 104 9.18 9.42 -24.00
C ALA A 104 9.96 8.08 -23.85
N GLY A 105 9.30 6.92 -24.03
CA GLY A 105 9.90 5.61 -23.76
C GLY A 105 10.17 5.33 -22.28
N LEU A 106 9.54 6.08 -21.37
CA LEU A 106 9.73 5.99 -19.92
C LEU A 106 8.55 5.31 -19.19
N PHE A 107 7.51 4.91 -19.93
CA PHE A 107 6.32 4.32 -19.34
C PHE A 107 6.62 2.97 -18.67
N ASN A 108 6.15 2.84 -17.42
CA ASN A 108 6.12 1.58 -16.70
C ASN A 108 4.67 1.16 -16.45
N ARG A 109 4.33 -0.07 -16.84
CA ARG A 109 3.00 -0.65 -16.65
C ARG A 109 2.65 -0.92 -15.19
N TYR A 110 3.63 -1.02 -14.30
CA TYR A 110 3.42 -1.33 -12.90
C TYR A 110 2.58 -0.25 -12.21
N LYS A 111 1.49 -0.67 -11.54
CA LYS A 111 0.68 0.19 -10.65
C LYS A 111 0.59 -0.47 -9.28
N TYR A 112 0.76 0.31 -8.23
CA TYR A 112 0.66 -0.21 -6.87
C TYR A 112 -0.82 -0.40 -6.49
N ILE A 113 -1.25 -1.65 -6.36
CA ILE A 113 -2.67 -2.03 -6.23
C ILE A 113 -3.40 -1.32 -5.08
N ASN A 114 -2.73 -1.09 -3.94
CA ASN A 114 -3.35 -0.46 -2.77
C ASN A 114 -3.71 1.01 -3.01
N TYR A 115 -3.07 1.67 -3.97
CA TYR A 115 -3.32 3.08 -4.34
C TYR A 115 -3.73 3.23 -5.81
N SER A 116 -4.25 2.15 -6.41
CA SER A 116 -4.78 2.20 -7.75
C SER A 116 -6.25 2.64 -7.70
N ALA A 117 -6.62 3.58 -8.56
CA ALA A 117 -8.01 3.98 -8.74
C ALA A 117 -8.81 2.87 -9.45
N GLY A 118 -10.13 2.83 -9.26
CA GLY A 118 -10.97 1.74 -9.77
C GLY A 118 -10.94 1.55 -11.30
N TYR A 119 -10.56 2.58 -12.07
CA TYR A 119 -10.42 2.50 -13.53
C TYR A 119 -9.07 1.91 -14.00
N GLN A 120 -8.10 1.74 -13.10
CA GLN A 120 -6.77 1.22 -13.44
C GLN A 120 -6.75 -0.30 -13.45
N ASP A 121 -5.74 -0.89 -14.11
CA ASP A 121 -5.51 -2.35 -14.12
C ASP A 121 -4.13 -2.68 -13.51
N PRO A 122 -4.01 -2.69 -12.16
CA PRO A 122 -2.77 -3.03 -11.48
C PRO A 122 -2.38 -4.51 -11.62
N ILE A 123 -3.34 -5.42 -11.83
CA ILE A 123 -3.07 -6.85 -11.95
C ILE A 123 -2.28 -7.14 -13.23
N SER A 124 -2.71 -6.57 -14.37
CA SER A 124 -1.93 -6.67 -15.60
C SER A 124 -0.60 -5.91 -15.53
N GLY A 125 -0.51 -4.89 -14.66
CA GLY A 125 0.73 -4.16 -14.38
C GLY A 125 1.88 -5.02 -13.85
N TYR A 126 1.59 -6.19 -13.25
CA TYR A 126 2.63 -7.14 -12.81
C TYR A 126 3.27 -7.92 -13.97
N GLY A 127 2.69 -7.88 -15.17
CA GLY A 127 3.11 -8.66 -16.33
C GLY A 127 2.38 -10.00 -16.45
N ASP A 128 2.42 -10.56 -17.66
CA ASP A 128 1.58 -11.70 -18.06
C ASP A 128 1.89 -12.98 -17.27
N GLU A 129 3.15 -13.20 -16.93
CA GLU A 129 3.58 -14.35 -16.11
C GLU A 129 2.98 -14.29 -14.70
N MET A 130 3.11 -13.16 -14.03
CA MET A 130 2.57 -12.98 -12.67
C MET A 130 1.05 -13.01 -12.68
N LYS A 131 0.41 -12.39 -13.68
CA LYS A 131 -1.04 -12.46 -13.87
C LYS A 131 -1.51 -13.91 -14.04
N SER A 132 -0.84 -14.69 -14.88
CA SER A 132 -1.15 -16.11 -15.09
C SER A 132 -0.98 -16.93 -13.82
N SER A 133 0.06 -16.65 -13.03
CA SER A 133 0.28 -17.27 -11.72
C SER A 133 -0.86 -16.96 -10.74
N LEU A 134 -1.27 -15.69 -10.64
CA LEU A 134 -2.41 -15.28 -9.81
C LEU A 134 -3.71 -15.97 -10.25
N GLN A 135 -3.95 -16.08 -11.55
CA GLN A 135 -5.11 -16.79 -12.09
C GLN A 135 -5.07 -18.29 -11.76
N ALA A 136 -3.90 -18.93 -11.79
CA ALA A 136 -3.72 -20.33 -11.40
C ALA A 136 -3.98 -20.54 -9.90
N VAL A 137 -3.46 -19.65 -9.04
CA VAL A 137 -3.73 -19.65 -7.60
C VAL A 137 -5.23 -19.47 -7.34
N ARG A 138 -5.88 -18.53 -8.03
CA ARG A 138 -7.33 -18.32 -7.96
C ARG A 138 -8.11 -19.57 -8.36
N LYS A 139 -7.74 -20.25 -9.45
CA LYS A 139 -8.39 -21.52 -9.86
C LYS A 139 -8.27 -22.62 -8.81
N LYS A 140 -7.13 -22.69 -8.10
CA LYS A 140 -6.86 -23.71 -7.09
C LYS A 140 -7.61 -23.47 -5.78
N TYR A 141 -7.68 -22.22 -5.31
CA TYR A 141 -8.18 -21.90 -3.97
C TYR A 141 -9.52 -21.15 -3.95
N ASP A 142 -9.96 -20.58 -5.06
CA ASP A 142 -11.25 -19.93 -5.24
C ASP A 142 -11.95 -20.42 -6.53
N PRO A 143 -12.20 -21.75 -6.66
CA PRO A 143 -12.78 -22.34 -7.86
C PRO A 143 -14.20 -21.82 -8.12
N GLU A 144 -14.97 -21.57 -7.08
CA GLU A 144 -16.34 -21.02 -7.16
C GLU A 144 -16.35 -19.50 -7.37
N GLY A 145 -15.21 -18.82 -7.21
CA GLY A 145 -15.08 -17.39 -7.50
C GLY A 145 -15.71 -16.47 -6.46
N VAL A 146 -15.81 -16.90 -5.20
CA VAL A 146 -16.41 -16.14 -4.09
C VAL A 146 -15.75 -14.75 -3.96
N PHE A 147 -14.42 -14.68 -4.05
CA PHE A 147 -13.71 -13.40 -3.98
C PHE A 147 -13.84 -12.55 -5.25
N GLN A 148 -14.24 -13.18 -6.37
CA GLN A 148 -14.44 -12.50 -7.64
C GLN A 148 -15.84 -11.90 -7.75
N THR A 149 -16.86 -12.54 -7.17
CA THR A 149 -18.27 -12.16 -7.38
C THR A 149 -19.00 -11.69 -6.12
N VAL A 150 -18.68 -12.25 -4.95
CA VAL A 150 -19.41 -11.99 -3.70
C VAL A 150 -18.79 -10.86 -2.90
N VAL A 151 -17.47 -10.69 -2.97
CA VAL A 151 -16.78 -9.61 -2.27
C VAL A 151 -16.88 -8.30 -3.07
N PRO A 152 -17.50 -7.24 -2.53
CA PRO A 152 -17.59 -5.96 -3.23
C PRO A 152 -16.22 -5.27 -3.29
N GLY A 153 -15.98 -4.56 -4.40
CA GLY A 153 -14.75 -3.79 -4.61
C GLY A 153 -13.50 -4.64 -4.85
N GLY A 154 -12.34 -3.97 -4.80
CA GLY A 154 -11.03 -4.56 -5.09
C GLY A 154 -10.83 -4.92 -6.57
N PHE A 155 -9.57 -5.08 -6.97
CA PHE A 155 -9.23 -5.53 -8.32
C PHE A 155 -9.41 -7.04 -8.42
N LYS A 156 -10.19 -7.48 -9.40
CA LYS A 156 -10.49 -8.89 -9.60
C LYS A 156 -9.39 -9.57 -10.40
N ILE A 157 -9.06 -10.79 -10.00
CA ILE A 157 -8.17 -11.68 -10.75
C ILE A 157 -9.09 -12.39 -11.74
N SER A 158 -9.47 -11.68 -12.81
CA SER A 158 -10.37 -12.18 -13.85
C SER A 158 -9.91 -13.53 -14.43
N ARG A 159 -10.81 -14.22 -15.14
CA ARG A 159 -10.51 -15.51 -15.78
C ARG A 159 -9.30 -15.47 -16.71
#